data_AF-A0A6A4AA04-F1
#
_entry.id   AF-A0A6A4AA04-F1
#
_cell.length_a   1.000
_cell.length_b   1.000
_cell.length_c   1.000
_cell.angle_alpha   90.00
_cell.angle_beta   90.00
_cell.angle_gamma   90.00
#
_symmetry.space_group_name_H-M   'P 1'
#
loop_
_entity.id
_entity.type
_entity.pdbx_description
1 polymer ?
#
loop_
_entity_poly.entity_id
_entity_poly.type
_entity_poly.pdbx_seq_one_letter_code
_entity_poly.pdbx_strand_id
1 'polypeptide(L)'
;MPGNPCQANWKTGFREFVVASLPQLEILDGKETHRSVRIKALQVFRDRQKFVRCEAKTVHTKMELERKEENPTEEGQVIEVVGGEATTFQRSKWRRRRSP
;
A
#
# COMPACT_ATOMS: atom_id res chain seq x y z
N MET A 1 -3.38 -23.86 -0.07
CA MET A 1 -2.17 -23.32 0.60
C MET A 1 -2.45 -21.86 0.94
N PRO A 2 -2.07 -21.35 2.13
CA PRO A 2 -2.18 -19.93 2.43
C PRO A 2 -1.33 -19.15 1.41
N GLY A 3 -2.02 -18.49 0.47
CA GLY A 3 -1.43 -17.79 -0.68
C GLY A 3 -1.66 -16.30 -0.68
N ASN A 4 -2.13 -15.75 0.45
CA ASN A 4 -2.33 -14.31 0.58
C ASN A 4 -0.98 -13.64 0.93
N PRO A 5 -0.46 -12.72 0.10
CA PRO A 5 0.77 -11.98 0.41
C PRO A 5 0.68 -11.22 1.74
N CYS A 6 -0.52 -10.83 2.18
CA CYS A 6 -0.73 -10.21 3.48
C CYS A 6 -0.34 -11.11 4.66
N GLN A 7 -0.47 -12.43 4.53
CA GLN A 7 -0.02 -13.38 5.55
C GLN A 7 1.46 -13.72 5.39
N ALA A 8 1.95 -13.85 4.14
CA ALA A 8 3.34 -14.20 3.86
C ALA A 8 4.33 -13.11 4.31
N ASN A 9 3.94 -11.84 4.20
CA ASN A 9 4.78 -10.70 4.57
C ASN A 9 4.85 -10.45 6.08
N TRP A 10 4.07 -11.17 6.89
CA TRP A 10 4.06 -11.02 8.34
C TRP A 10 4.92 -12.08 9.02
N LYS A 11 5.92 -11.65 9.80
CA LYS A 11 6.78 -12.56 10.56
C LYS A 11 6.01 -13.29 11.68
N THR A 12 5.22 -12.57 12.47
CA THR A 12 4.38 -13.12 13.55
C THR A 12 3.19 -12.20 13.85
N GLY A 13 2.15 -12.71 14.50
CA GLY A 13 1.08 -11.86 15.07
C GLY A 13 -0.12 -11.58 14.16
N PHE A 14 -0.14 -12.16 12.96
CA PHE A 14 -1.21 -11.94 11.96
C PHE A 14 -2.57 -12.37 12.49
N ARG A 15 -2.64 -13.59 13.02
CA ARG A 15 -3.89 -14.16 13.53
C ARG A 15 -4.42 -13.33 14.69
N GLU A 16 -3.58 -12.94 15.63
CA GLU A 16 -3.95 -12.13 16.79
C GLU A 16 -4.47 -10.76 16.36
N PHE A 17 -3.79 -10.10 15.42
CA PHE A 17 -4.25 -8.81 14.91
C PHE A 17 -5.61 -8.93 14.22
N VAL A 18 -5.80 -9.90 13.33
CA VAL A 18 -7.06 -10.09 12.60
C VAL A 18 -8.20 -10.44 13.56
N VAL A 19 -7.98 -11.38 14.48
CA VAL A 19 -8.99 -11.80 15.46
C VAL A 19 -9.39 -10.67 16.40
N ALA A 20 -8.45 -9.82 16.81
CA ALA A 20 -8.76 -8.66 17.65
C ALA A 20 -9.40 -7.50 16.85
N SER A 21 -9.06 -7.35 15.57
CA SER A 21 -9.63 -6.31 14.70
C SER A 21 -11.06 -6.61 14.25
N LEU A 22 -11.40 -7.90 14.09
CA LEU A 22 -12.69 -8.37 13.57
C LEU A 22 -13.40 -9.25 14.63
N PRO A 23 -14.04 -8.65 15.64
CA PRO A 23 -14.69 -9.39 16.73
C PRO A 23 -15.88 -10.23 16.27
N GLN A 24 -16.45 -9.97 15.09
CA GLN A 24 -17.52 -10.75 14.48
C GLN A 24 -17.02 -11.99 13.71
N LEU A 25 -15.71 -12.14 13.51
CA LEU A 25 -15.15 -13.26 12.77
C LEU A 25 -15.26 -14.54 13.61
N GLU A 26 -15.87 -15.60 13.09
CA GLU A 26 -16.01 -16.89 13.82
C GLU A 26 -14.92 -17.89 13.45
N ILE A 27 -14.53 -17.92 12.18
CA ILE A 27 -13.54 -18.86 11.64
C ILE A 27 -12.49 -18.06 10.85
N LEU A 28 -11.21 -18.33 11.12
CA LEU A 28 -10.07 -17.78 10.38
C LEU A 28 -9.15 -18.91 9.93
N ASP A 29 -8.91 -19.01 8.62
CA ASP A 29 -8.12 -20.06 7.98
C ASP A 29 -8.62 -21.48 8.30
N GLY A 30 -9.94 -21.66 8.35
CA GLY A 30 -10.58 -22.93 8.72
C GLY A 30 -10.44 -23.30 10.20
N LYS A 31 -9.92 -22.40 11.04
CA LYS A 31 -9.81 -22.59 12.49
C LYS A 31 -10.72 -21.63 13.24
N GLU A 32 -11.56 -22.18 14.12
CA GLU A 32 -12.43 -21.39 14.99
C GLU A 32 -11.65 -20.40 15.86
N THR A 33 -12.31 -19.27 16.13
CA THR A 33 -11.79 -18.18 16.95
C THR A 33 -12.54 -18.17 18.27
N HIS A 34 -12.18 -19.13 19.13
CA HIS A 34 -12.79 -19.30 20.44
C HIS A 34 -12.59 -18.05 21.32
N ARG A 35 -13.47 -17.86 22.32
CA ARG A 35 -13.44 -16.72 23.25
C ARG A 35 -12.08 -16.52 23.91
N SER A 36 -11.41 -17.60 24.29
CA SER A 36 -10.07 -17.58 24.89
C SER A 36 -9.00 -17.01 23.95
N VAL A 37 -9.07 -17.32 22.65
CA VAL A 37 -8.16 -16.79 21.64
C VAL A 37 -8.41 -15.29 21.45
N ARG A 38 -9.67 -14.85 21.43
CA ARG A 38 -10.02 -13.42 21.35
C ARG A 38 -9.46 -12.62 22.53
N ILE A 39 -9.60 -13.14 23.75
CA ILE A 39 -9.08 -12.48 24.95
C ILE A 39 -7.56 -12.30 24.85
N LYS A 40 -6.82 -13.36 24.47
CA LYS A 40 -5.36 -13.29 24.28
C LYS A 40 -4.97 -12.33 23.15
N ALA A 41 -5.73 -12.33 22.06
CA ALA A 41 -5.52 -11.42 20.93
C ALA A 41 -5.73 -9.95 21.32
N LEU A 42 -6.77 -9.66 22.11
CA LEU A 42 -7.06 -8.32 22.63
C LEU A 42 -5.97 -7.81 23.57
N GLN A 43 -5.37 -8.69 24.39
CA GLN A 43 -4.27 -8.33 25.28
C GLN A 43 -3.05 -7.79 24.52
N VAL A 44 -2.74 -8.36 23.36
CA VAL A 44 -1.60 -7.95 22.52
C VAL A 44 -1.98 -6.95 21.41
N PHE A 45 -3.27 -6.60 21.30
CA PHE A 45 -3.79 -5.88 20.13
C PHE A 45 -3.15 -4.50 19.95
N ARG A 46 -2.97 -3.75 21.05
CA ARG A 46 -2.39 -2.40 21.00
C ARG A 46 -0.99 -2.41 20.40
N ASP A 47 -0.17 -3.39 20.76
CA ASP A 47 1.20 -3.50 20.26
C ASP A 47 1.23 -4.02 18.82
N ARG A 48 0.35 -4.96 18.46
CA ARG A 48 0.18 -5.39 17.07
C ARG A 48 -0.28 -4.24 16.18
N GLN A 49 -1.19 -3.37 16.64
CA GLN A 49 -1.63 -2.21 15.88
C GLN A 49 -0.52 -1.15 15.70
N LYS A 50 0.37 -0.99 16.69
CA LYS A 50 1.57 -0.15 16.51
C LYS A 50 2.51 -0.75 15.47
N PHE A 51 2.77 -2.04 15.55
CA PHE A 51 3.62 -2.76 14.60
C PHE A 51 3.11 -2.59 13.16
N VAL A 52 1.82 -2.86 12.91
CA VAL A 52 1.21 -2.70 11.57
C VAL A 52 1.34 -1.28 11.04
N ARG A 53 1.13 -0.27 11.89
CA ARG A 53 1.28 1.13 11.49
C ARG A 53 2.74 1.50 11.15
N CYS A 54 3.71 0.97 11.89
CA CYS A 54 5.12 1.17 11.58
C CYS A 54 5.50 0.49 10.26
N GLU A 55 5.10 -0.76 10.06
CA GLU A 55 5.36 -1.49 8.82
C GLU A 55 4.70 -0.83 7.60
N ALA A 56 3.48 -0.32 7.75
CA ALA A 56 2.82 0.43 6.67
C ALA A 56 3.63 1.68 6.27
N LYS A 57 4.17 2.42 7.25
CA LYS A 57 5.03 3.57 7.00
C LYS A 57 6.31 3.18 6.27
N THR A 58 7.00 2.12 6.71
CA THR A 58 8.25 1.70 6.07
C THR A 58 8.04 1.27 4.63
N VAL A 59 6.95 0.55 4.34
CA VAL A 59 6.57 0.18 2.97
C VAL A 59 6.30 1.43 2.13
N HIS A 60 5.49 2.37 2.63
CA HIS A 60 5.22 3.63 1.91
C HIS A 60 6.51 4.43 1.63
N THR A 61 7.41 4.55 2.60
CA THR A 61 8.68 5.27 2.44
C THR A 61 9.58 4.60 1.40
N LYS A 62 9.67 3.27 1.40
CA LYS A 62 10.44 2.52 0.38
C LYS A 62 9.90 2.75 -1.03
N MET A 63 8.59 2.62 -1.21
CA MET A 63 7.95 2.87 -2.49
C MET A 63 8.13 4.32 -2.98
N GLU A 64 8.18 5.29 -2.07
CA GLU A 64 8.44 6.68 -2.41
C GLU A 64 9.90 6.92 -2.84
N LEU A 65 10.86 6.28 -2.18
CA LEU A 65 12.28 6.33 -2.57
C LEU A 65 12.49 5.67 -3.94
N GLU A 66 11.96 4.47 -4.15
CA GLU A 66 12.03 3.76 -5.44
C GLU A 66 11.42 4.61 -6.57
N ARG A 67 10.28 5.27 -6.31
CA ARG A 67 9.68 6.20 -7.28
C ARG A 67 10.58 7.40 -7.61
N LYS A 68 11.27 7.96 -6.61
CA LYS A 68 12.21 9.10 -6.79
C LYS A 68 13.50 8.67 -7.48
N GLU A 69 13.93 7.41 -7.31
CA GLU A 69 15.08 6.83 -8.02
C GLU A 69 14.75 6.50 -9.49
N GLU A 70 13.52 6.04 -9.79
CA GLU A 70 13.08 5.74 -11.16
C GLU A 70 12.71 7.00 -11.97
N ASN A 71 12.26 8.04 -11.30
CA ASN A 71 12.12 9.39 -11.86
C ASN A 71 12.98 10.33 -11.02
N PRO A 72 14.30 10.39 -11.26
CA PRO A 72 15.08 11.52 -10.80
C PRO A 72 14.46 12.71 -11.52
N THR A 73 13.62 13.46 -10.80
CA THR A 73 13.12 14.73 -11.29
C THR A 73 14.35 15.45 -11.79
N GLU A 74 14.39 15.85 -13.06
CA GLU A 74 15.37 16.79 -13.51
C GLU A 74 15.11 18.06 -12.70
N GLU A 75 15.83 18.17 -11.58
CA GLU A 75 15.82 19.28 -10.66
C GLU A 75 16.31 20.49 -11.48
N GLY A 76 15.38 21.22 -12.10
CA GLY A 76 15.63 22.57 -12.58
C GLY A 76 15.64 22.82 -14.08
N GLN A 77 14.70 22.29 -14.87
CA GLN A 77 14.25 23.09 -16.02
C GLN A 77 13.23 24.12 -15.53
N VAL A 78 13.75 25.21 -14.93
CA VAL A 78 12.98 26.42 -14.71
C VAL A 78 12.66 26.96 -16.11
N ILE A 79 11.43 26.79 -16.58
CA ILE A 79 10.98 27.47 -17.79
C ILE A 79 10.87 28.95 -17.41
N GLU A 80 11.89 29.71 -17.75
CA GLU A 80 11.88 31.15 -17.61
C GLU A 80 10.83 31.69 -18.61
N VAL A 81 9.65 32.03 -18.11
CA VAL A 81 8.60 32.67 -18.90
C VAL A 81 8.98 34.13 -19.09
N VAL A 82 9.89 34.39 -20.03
CA VAL A 82 10.12 35.74 -20.54
C VAL A 82 9.08 36.01 -21.63
N GLY A 83 8.09 36.82 -21.29
CA GLY A 83 7.34 37.64 -22.25
C GLY A 83 6.47 36.87 -23.26
N GLY A 84 5.25 36.54 -22.84
CA GLY A 84 4.03 36.55 -23.67
C GLY A 84 4.11 36.08 -25.13
N GLU A 85 4.01 34.77 -25.36
CA GLU A 85 3.12 34.19 -26.37
C GLU A 85 3.00 32.68 -26.13
N ALA A 86 1.82 32.21 -25.73
CA ALA A 86 1.57 30.79 -25.53
C ALA A 86 1.41 30.09 -26.89
N THR A 87 2.49 29.56 -27.46
CA THR A 87 2.37 28.64 -28.60
C THR A 87 2.03 27.25 -28.09
N THR A 88 0.79 26.83 -28.34
CA THR A 88 0.27 25.49 -28.05
C THR A 88 1.16 24.40 -28.63
N PHE A 89 1.75 23.57 -27.76
CA PHE A 89 2.45 22.35 -28.14
C PHE A 89 1.46 21.39 -28.84
N GLN A 90 1.78 21.03 -30.09
CA GLN A 90 0.94 20.23 -30.95
C GLN A 90 0.80 18.80 -30.40
N ARG A 91 -0.39 18.47 -29.87
CA ARG A 91 -0.81 17.09 -29.62
C ARG A 91 -1.16 16.41 -30.95
N SER A 92 -0.16 16.06 -31.75
CA SER A 92 -0.34 15.21 -32.91
C SER A 92 0.36 13.87 -32.71
N LYS A 93 -0.47 12.81 -32.61
CA LYS A 93 -0.40 11.56 -33.39
C LYS A 93 -0.80 10.34 -32.56
N TRP A 94 -2.09 10.24 -32.24
CA TRP A 94 -2.75 8.94 -32.08
C TRP A 94 -3.86 8.84 -33.12
N ARG A 95 -3.47 8.45 -34.33
CA ARG A 95 -4.39 8.01 -35.37
C ARG A 95 -3.80 6.75 -35.98
N ARG A 96 -4.47 5.62 -35.72
CA ARG A 96 -4.46 4.30 -36.41
C ARG A 96 -4.89 3.25 -35.36
N ARG A 97 -5.89 2.40 -35.51
CA ARG A 97 -6.80 2.03 -36.61
C ARG A 97 -8.05 1.45 -35.93
N ARG A 98 -9.25 1.99 -36.21
CA ARG A 98 -10.44 1.16 -36.32
C ARG A 98 -10.78 1.18 -37.80
N SER A 99 -10.57 0.05 -38.47
CA SER A 99 -11.15 -0.19 -39.79
C SER A 99 -12.48 -0.92 -39.59
N PRO A 100 -13.43 -0.69 -40.52
CA PRO A 100 -14.83 -1.12 -40.43
C PRO A 100 -15.00 -2.63 -40.53
#